data_AF-A0A7L2DIW9-F1
#
_entry.id   AF-A0A7L2DIW9-F1
#
_cell.length_a   1.000
_cell.length_b   1.000
_cell.length_c   1.000
_cell.angle_alpha   90.00
_cell.angle_beta   90.00
_cell.angle_gamma   90.00
#
_symmetry.space_group_name_H-M   'P 1'
#
loop_
_entity.id
_entity.type
_entity.pdbx_description
1 polymer ?
#
loop_
_entity_poly.entity_id
_entity_poly.type
_entity_poly.pdbx_seq_one_letter_code
_entity_poly.pdbx_strand_id
1 'polypeptide(L)'
;RRLLLLLGLAVLLLGMVAGTWLLVNFRKEPQAEQGSPQEQHLDGIPACEDGEEEEPVVRGAPSSVSFRINTANSLLQARVEAHPGWLLVCHGHWDPSLGTLLCQQLGYLSVTQQQGVELAGVQVSAGQQFLQVRPRQRGSLEDMWQVRGSCQSGRIVALQCSECGLQAGAVRVVGGTDVSPGRWPWQVSVCQGSQHRCGGSVLAPEWILTAAHCVHRQLPAPAWQVFAGIVTRSSLGPEAGVPVREIISHPLYNDSSLDYDIALMRLQVPLNFSGAIRAACLPPSRQDLLQGTQCWVSGWGYTTPGQAQVAGTLKEALVPLIGTRRCNSSCVYKGELTARMLCAGHLQGHVDACQGDSGGPLVCWDGSMWRLVGVVSWGQGCAEPNHPGVYTNVAQLLPWIHQVS
;
A
#
# COMPACT_ATOMS: atom_id res chain seq x y z
N ARG A 1 28.95 -31.06 74.58
CA ARG A 1 29.91 -30.70 73.50
C ARG A 1 29.89 -31.68 72.32
N ARG A 2 29.99 -33.01 72.51
CA ARG A 2 29.97 -33.99 71.38
C ARG A 2 28.62 -34.08 70.63
N LEU A 3 27.48 -33.90 71.31
CA LEU A 3 26.14 -33.95 70.68
C LEU A 3 25.86 -32.73 69.77
N LEU A 4 26.33 -31.55 70.16
CA LEU A 4 26.18 -30.31 69.36
C LEU A 4 27.04 -30.32 68.09
N LEU A 5 28.22 -30.94 68.13
CA LEU A 5 29.08 -31.13 66.95
C LEU A 5 28.44 -32.10 65.94
N LEU A 6 27.78 -33.16 66.41
CA LEU A 6 27.07 -34.12 65.55
C LEU A 6 25.83 -33.50 64.90
N LEU A 7 25.08 -32.66 65.64
CA LEU A 7 23.96 -31.90 65.08
C LEU A 7 24.41 -30.87 64.04
N GLY A 8 25.53 -30.17 64.27
CA GLY A 8 26.10 -29.23 63.30
C GLY A 8 26.54 -29.91 62.00
N LEU A 9 27.18 -31.08 62.09
CA LEU A 9 27.59 -31.88 60.92
C LEU A 9 26.38 -32.43 60.14
N ALA A 10 25.32 -32.84 60.82
CA ALA A 10 24.10 -33.32 60.17
C ALA A 10 23.39 -32.20 59.37
N VAL A 11 23.34 -30.98 59.92
CA VAL A 11 22.74 -29.82 59.23
C VAL A 11 23.56 -29.39 58.01
N LEU A 12 24.89 -29.41 58.11
CA LEU A 12 25.78 -29.13 56.98
C LEU A 12 25.65 -30.16 55.85
N LEU A 13 25.55 -31.45 56.19
CA LEU A 13 25.34 -32.52 55.21
C LEU A 13 23.97 -32.39 54.52
N LEU A 14 22.91 -32.09 55.27
CA LEU A 14 21.57 -31.86 54.69
C LEU A 14 21.55 -30.63 53.77
N GLY A 15 22.23 -29.55 54.13
CA GLY A 15 22.36 -28.35 53.29
C GLY A 15 23.10 -28.61 51.98
N MET A 16 24.17 -29.40 52.01
CA MET A 16 24.93 -29.78 50.81
C MET A 16 24.12 -30.69 49.87
N VAL A 17 23.33 -31.61 50.42
CA VAL A 17 22.43 -32.49 49.63
C VAL A 17 21.30 -31.67 48.99
N ALA A 18 20.70 -30.72 49.72
CA ALA A 18 19.67 -29.85 49.16
C ALA A 18 20.22 -28.91 48.07
N GLY A 19 21.42 -28.35 48.27
CA GLY A 19 22.09 -27.48 47.30
C GLY A 19 22.48 -28.21 46.01
N THR A 20 22.98 -29.44 46.13
CA THR A 20 23.29 -30.27 44.95
C THR A 20 22.03 -30.75 44.22
N TRP A 21 20.95 -31.07 44.95
CA TRP A 21 19.66 -31.43 44.33
C TRP A 21 19.04 -30.25 43.55
N LEU A 22 19.11 -29.02 44.09
CA LEU A 22 18.64 -27.82 43.40
C LEU A 22 19.48 -27.48 42.16
N LEU A 23 20.81 -27.61 42.24
CA LEU A 23 21.70 -27.39 41.09
C LEU A 23 21.52 -28.43 39.97
N VAL A 24 21.18 -29.67 40.32
CA VAL A 24 20.88 -30.72 39.32
C VAL A 24 19.51 -30.53 38.68
N ASN A 25 18.51 -30.06 39.44
CA ASN A 25 17.16 -29.83 38.91
C ASN A 25 17.01 -28.51 38.12
N PHE A 26 17.80 -27.47 38.41
CA PHE A 26 17.77 -26.22 37.63
C PHE A 26 18.57 -26.27 36.31
N ARG A 27 19.38 -27.31 36.08
CA ARG A 27 20.20 -27.46 34.86
C ARG A 27 19.60 -28.36 33.79
N LYS A 28 18.40 -28.92 34.02
CA LYS A 28 17.64 -29.62 32.98
C LYS A 28 16.86 -28.60 32.15
N GLU A 29 17.49 -28.11 31.08
CA GLU A 29 16.75 -27.66 29.90
C GLU A 29 15.85 -28.82 29.42
N PRO A 30 14.60 -28.55 28.99
CA PRO A 30 13.81 -29.57 28.31
C PRO A 30 14.44 -29.82 26.93
N GLN A 31 14.90 -31.04 26.70
CA GLN A 31 15.18 -31.51 25.35
C GLN A 31 13.89 -31.49 24.53
N ALA A 32 13.98 -30.96 23.32
CA ALA A 32 12.95 -31.08 22.29
C ALA A 32 12.69 -32.57 21.99
N GLU A 33 11.50 -33.05 22.33
CA GLU A 33 10.98 -34.29 21.76
C GLU A 33 10.57 -34.04 20.31
N GLN A 34 11.21 -34.77 19.39
CA GLN A 34 10.73 -34.94 18.02
C GLN A 34 9.44 -35.77 18.06
N GLY A 35 8.30 -35.09 18.23
CA GLY A 35 6.97 -35.59 17.92
C GLY A 35 6.59 -35.18 16.50
N SER A 36 6.27 -36.16 15.66
CA SER A 36 5.54 -35.95 14.39
C SER A 36 4.30 -35.09 14.64
N PRO A 37 3.97 -34.09 13.79
CA PRO A 37 2.77 -33.28 14.00
C PRO A 37 1.54 -34.13 13.68
N GLN A 38 0.92 -34.67 14.74
CA GLN A 38 -0.47 -35.09 14.69
C GLN A 38 -1.31 -33.81 14.58
N GLU A 39 -2.04 -33.68 13.48
CA GLU A 39 -3.06 -32.66 13.27
C GLU A 39 -4.03 -32.67 14.45
N GLN A 40 -3.91 -31.68 15.33
CA GLN A 40 -5.00 -31.29 16.20
C GLN A 40 -6.00 -30.53 15.33
N HIS A 41 -6.94 -31.30 14.80
CA HIS A 41 -8.13 -30.81 14.13
C HIS A 41 -8.85 -29.84 15.08
N LEU A 42 -8.78 -28.55 14.78
CA LEU A 42 -9.58 -27.54 15.45
C LEU A 42 -11.01 -27.66 14.90
N ASP A 43 -11.79 -28.56 15.50
CA ASP A 43 -13.21 -28.68 15.25
C ASP A 43 -13.93 -27.36 15.61
N GLY A 44 -14.56 -26.71 14.62
CA GLY A 44 -15.71 -25.84 14.90
C GLY A 44 -15.80 -24.47 14.25
N ILE A 45 -14.95 -24.08 13.29
CA ILE A 45 -15.26 -22.90 12.44
C ILE A 45 -15.78 -23.42 11.10
N PRO A 46 -17.06 -23.18 10.73
CA PRO A 46 -17.53 -23.54 9.40
C PRO A 46 -16.66 -22.81 8.38
N ALA A 47 -15.94 -23.57 7.56
CA ALA A 47 -15.18 -23.02 6.45
C ALA A 47 -16.16 -22.30 5.53
N CYS A 48 -15.94 -21.01 5.28
CA CYS A 48 -16.65 -20.31 4.22
C CYS A 48 -16.35 -21.02 2.90
N GLU A 49 -17.33 -21.76 2.36
CA GLU A 49 -17.17 -22.47 1.08
C GLU A 49 -16.74 -21.47 0.00
N ASP A 50 -15.68 -21.84 -0.71
CA ASP A 50 -15.22 -21.13 -1.89
C ASP A 50 -16.22 -21.42 -3.01
N GLY A 51 -17.10 -20.47 -3.31
CA GLY A 51 -17.92 -20.54 -4.51
C GLY A 51 -17.00 -20.56 -5.73
N GLU A 52 -16.90 -21.73 -6.37
CA GLU A 52 -16.14 -21.92 -7.61
C GLU A 52 -16.68 -21.04 -8.75
N GLU A 53 -15.77 -20.65 -9.63
CA GLU A 53 -15.90 -19.57 -10.60
C GLU A 53 -16.94 -19.82 -11.71
N GLU A 54 -17.61 -18.73 -12.12
CA GLU A 54 -17.68 -18.40 -13.55
C GLU A 54 -16.97 -17.05 -13.73
N GLU A 55 -15.88 -17.05 -14.50
CA GLU A 55 -15.28 -15.82 -15.02
C GLU A 55 -16.32 -15.11 -15.90
N PRO A 56 -16.66 -13.83 -15.67
CA PRO A 56 -17.37 -13.09 -16.68
C PRO A 56 -16.41 -12.85 -17.85
N VAL A 57 -16.57 -13.65 -18.91
CA VAL A 57 -16.03 -13.35 -20.23
C VAL A 57 -16.66 -12.04 -20.69
N VAL A 58 -16.00 -10.92 -20.41
CA VAL A 58 -16.37 -9.64 -21.01
C VAL A 58 -15.82 -9.64 -22.43
N ARG A 59 -16.74 -9.85 -23.39
CA ARG A 59 -16.48 -9.74 -24.82
C ARG A 59 -16.03 -8.32 -25.18
N GLY A 60 -14.79 -8.21 -25.65
CA GLY A 60 -14.29 -7.25 -26.64
C GLY A 60 -14.60 -5.76 -26.43
N ALA A 61 -13.70 -5.05 -25.75
CA ALA A 61 -13.57 -3.59 -25.88
C ALA A 61 -12.88 -3.26 -27.24
N PRO A 62 -13.14 -2.09 -27.84
CA PRO A 62 -12.56 -1.72 -29.13
C PRO A 62 -11.04 -1.52 -29.00
N SER A 63 -10.28 -2.05 -29.97
CA SER A 63 -8.80 -1.98 -30.11
C SER A 63 -8.08 -1.30 -28.94
N SER A 64 -7.78 -2.07 -27.89
CA SER A 64 -7.15 -1.53 -26.69
C SER A 64 -5.76 -0.95 -27.03
N VAL A 65 -5.50 0.29 -26.60
CA VAL A 65 -4.19 0.92 -26.75
C VAL A 65 -3.50 0.90 -25.39
N SER A 66 -2.38 0.19 -25.32
CA SER A 66 -1.50 0.15 -24.14
C SER A 66 -0.41 1.20 -24.27
N PHE A 67 -0.04 1.85 -23.17
CA PHE A 67 1.02 2.85 -23.13
C PHE A 67 2.14 2.42 -22.18
N ARG A 68 3.36 2.87 -22.47
CA ARG A 68 4.48 2.81 -21.55
C ARG A 68 5.46 3.95 -21.82
N ILE A 69 6.21 4.32 -20.80
CA ILE A 69 7.30 5.30 -20.91
C ILE A 69 8.61 4.53 -20.77
N ASN A 70 9.51 4.70 -21.73
CA ASN A 70 10.84 4.10 -21.63
C ASN A 70 11.64 4.84 -20.55
N THR A 71 12.11 4.12 -19.53
CA THR A 71 12.80 4.71 -18.38
C THR A 71 14.18 5.28 -18.71
N ALA A 72 14.84 4.83 -19.78
CA ALA A 72 16.18 5.29 -20.15
C ALA A 72 16.19 6.62 -20.92
N ASN A 73 15.13 6.90 -21.70
CA ASN A 73 15.08 8.06 -22.58
C ASN A 73 13.75 8.84 -22.54
N SER A 74 12.83 8.45 -21.65
CA SER A 74 11.52 9.08 -21.46
C SER A 74 10.62 9.06 -22.70
N LEU A 75 10.94 8.25 -23.72
CA LEU A 75 10.15 8.21 -24.94
C LEU A 75 8.84 7.45 -24.70
N LEU A 76 7.73 8.09 -25.10
CA LEU A 76 6.41 7.49 -25.01
C LEU A 76 6.24 6.45 -26.11
N GLN A 77 5.84 5.25 -25.69
CA GLN A 77 5.55 4.13 -26.55
C GLN A 77 4.12 3.66 -26.35
N ALA A 78 3.48 3.26 -27.43
CA ALA A 78 2.13 2.74 -27.41
C ALA A 78 2.03 1.47 -28.25
N ARG A 79 1.19 0.53 -27.84
CA ARG A 79 0.90 -0.70 -28.56
C ARG A 79 -0.60 -0.79 -28.76
N VAL A 80 -1.02 -0.87 -30.02
CA VAL A 80 -2.39 -1.17 -30.40
C VAL A 80 -2.53 -2.69 -30.46
N GLU A 81 -3.61 -3.25 -29.93
CA GLU A 81 -3.84 -4.70 -29.83
C GLU A 81 -3.61 -5.47 -31.15
N ALA A 82 -4.03 -4.88 -32.28
CA ALA A 82 -3.85 -5.46 -33.60
C ALA A 82 -2.41 -5.33 -34.18
N HIS A 83 -1.48 -4.72 -33.43
CA HIS A 83 -0.12 -4.43 -33.89
C HIS A 83 0.93 -5.20 -33.07
N PRO A 84 1.90 -5.88 -33.71
CA PRO A 84 2.82 -6.79 -33.01
C PRO A 84 3.86 -6.09 -32.14
N GLY A 85 4.11 -4.80 -32.35
CA GLY A 85 5.21 -4.04 -31.72
C GLY A 85 4.77 -2.79 -30.96
N TRP A 86 5.70 -2.26 -30.15
CA TRP A 86 5.58 -0.95 -29.52
C TRP A 86 5.96 0.15 -30.53
N LEU A 87 5.08 1.11 -30.72
CA LEU A 87 5.23 2.23 -31.62
C LEU A 87 5.63 3.48 -30.84
N LEU A 88 6.53 4.29 -31.41
CA LEU A 88 6.81 5.63 -30.89
C LEU A 88 5.62 6.56 -31.18
N VAL A 89 5.32 7.45 -30.25
CA VAL A 89 4.22 8.41 -30.41
C VAL A 89 4.73 9.70 -31.05
N CYS A 90 4.12 10.09 -32.17
CA CYS A 90 4.39 11.34 -32.87
C CYS A 90 3.87 12.55 -32.09
N HIS A 91 4.68 13.61 -32.07
CA HIS A 91 4.30 14.88 -31.44
C HIS A 91 3.28 15.69 -32.28
N GLY A 92 3.08 15.34 -33.55
CA GLY A 92 2.09 16.01 -34.39
C GLY A 92 0.67 15.85 -33.83
N HIS A 93 -0.02 16.97 -33.57
CA HIS A 93 -1.32 17.05 -32.88
C HIS A 93 -1.31 16.60 -31.42
N TRP A 94 -0.14 16.55 -30.78
CA TRP A 94 -0.04 16.32 -29.34
C TRP A 94 -0.62 17.50 -28.56
N ASP A 95 -1.51 17.21 -27.62
CA ASP A 95 -2.04 18.17 -26.66
C ASP A 95 -1.42 17.88 -25.28
N PRO A 96 -0.89 18.90 -24.56
CA PRO A 96 -0.29 18.70 -23.24
C PRO A 96 -1.20 18.02 -22.20
N SER A 97 -2.52 18.14 -22.33
CA SER A 97 -3.48 17.44 -21.45
C SER A 97 -3.46 15.92 -21.64
N LEU A 98 -3.06 15.42 -22.81
CA LEU A 98 -2.86 13.99 -23.04
C LEU A 98 -1.71 13.45 -22.20
N GLY A 99 -0.64 14.24 -22.03
CA GLY A 99 0.46 13.87 -21.13
C GLY A 99 -0.03 13.67 -19.71
N THR A 100 -0.86 14.60 -19.21
CA THR A 100 -1.47 14.51 -17.88
C THR A 100 -2.31 13.26 -17.74
N LEU A 101 -3.23 13.06 -18.69
CA LEU A 101 -4.13 11.92 -18.68
C LEU A 101 -3.39 10.57 -18.78
N LEU A 102 -2.31 10.50 -19.57
CA LEU A 102 -1.50 9.29 -19.70
C LEU A 102 -0.68 8.99 -18.44
N CYS A 103 -0.07 9.99 -17.82
CA CYS A 103 0.59 9.80 -16.52
C CYS A 103 -0.40 9.28 -15.47
N GLN A 104 -1.59 9.87 -15.40
CA GLN A 104 -2.67 9.43 -14.50
C GLN A 104 -3.12 8.00 -14.81
N GLN A 105 -3.34 7.65 -16.08
CA GLN A 105 -3.73 6.31 -16.48
C GLN A 105 -2.67 5.25 -16.13
N LEU A 106 -1.38 5.62 -16.16
CA LEU A 106 -0.26 4.77 -15.76
C LEU A 106 -0.07 4.72 -14.24
N GLY A 107 -0.89 5.44 -13.46
CA GLY A 107 -0.88 5.46 -12.00
C GLY A 107 0.17 6.39 -11.39
N TYR A 108 0.66 7.36 -12.16
CA TYR A 108 1.43 8.49 -11.65
C TYR A 108 0.48 9.64 -11.28
N LEU A 109 0.89 10.51 -10.35
CA LEU A 109 0.04 11.62 -9.92
C LEU A 109 -0.01 12.73 -10.98
N SER A 110 1.15 13.09 -11.54
CA SER A 110 1.27 14.25 -12.42
C SER A 110 2.40 14.10 -13.46
N VAL A 111 2.41 15.02 -14.43
CA VAL A 111 3.50 15.18 -15.41
C VAL A 111 4.56 16.10 -14.82
N THR A 112 5.82 15.68 -14.92
CA THR A 112 6.98 16.51 -14.54
C THR A 112 7.59 17.20 -15.75
N GLN A 113 7.70 16.50 -16.88
CA GLN A 113 8.23 17.04 -18.13
C GLN A 113 7.51 16.43 -19.34
N GLN A 114 7.23 17.24 -20.35
CA GLN A 114 6.77 16.76 -21.64
C GLN A 114 7.31 17.63 -22.78
N GLN A 115 7.80 17.01 -23.84
CA GLN A 115 8.36 17.73 -24.99
C GLN A 115 8.40 16.88 -26.26
N GLY A 116 8.51 17.56 -27.40
CA GLY A 116 8.90 16.91 -28.66
C GLY A 116 10.41 16.70 -28.73
N VAL A 117 10.85 15.49 -29.06
CA VAL A 117 12.26 15.15 -29.33
C VAL A 117 12.43 14.91 -30.82
N GLU A 118 13.49 15.45 -31.42
CA GLU A 118 13.75 15.27 -32.85
C GLU A 118 14.03 13.82 -33.19
N LEU A 119 13.36 13.32 -34.22
CA LEU A 119 13.47 11.93 -34.65
C LEU A 119 14.88 11.60 -35.19
N ALA A 120 15.59 12.59 -35.72
CA ALA A 120 16.95 12.44 -36.25
C ALA A 120 17.96 11.96 -35.19
N GLY A 121 17.71 12.26 -33.91
CA GLY A 121 18.57 11.84 -32.79
C GLY A 121 18.22 10.48 -32.20
N VAL A 122 17.23 9.77 -32.75
CA VAL A 122 16.70 8.52 -32.20
C VAL A 122 17.03 7.37 -33.14
N GLN A 123 17.54 6.27 -32.61
CA GLN A 123 17.79 5.05 -33.39
C GLN A 123 16.45 4.38 -33.71
N VAL A 124 16.11 4.33 -35.00
CA VAL A 124 14.83 3.80 -35.49
C VAL A 124 15.09 2.76 -36.58
N SER A 125 14.40 1.61 -36.51
CA SER A 125 14.51 0.55 -37.51
C SER A 125 13.90 0.94 -38.86
N ALA A 126 14.42 0.38 -39.95
CA ALA A 126 13.84 0.55 -41.28
C ALA A 126 12.39 0.04 -41.29
N GLY A 127 11.46 0.86 -41.80
CA GLY A 127 10.03 0.52 -41.82
C GLY A 127 9.28 0.76 -40.51
N GLN A 128 9.88 1.43 -39.53
CA GLN A 128 9.21 1.80 -38.27
C GLN A 128 7.90 2.55 -38.53
N GLN A 129 6.84 2.08 -37.89
CA GLN A 129 5.57 2.78 -37.81
C GLN A 129 5.49 3.62 -36.52
N PHE A 130 4.60 4.61 -36.55
CA PHE A 130 4.38 5.54 -35.46
C PHE A 130 2.90 5.59 -35.11
N LEU A 131 2.62 5.95 -33.86
CA LEU A 131 1.27 6.27 -33.43
C LEU A 131 1.09 7.79 -33.40
N GLN A 132 -0.02 8.30 -33.93
CA GLN A 132 -0.31 9.73 -33.94
C GLN A 132 -1.73 9.99 -33.45
N VAL A 133 -1.95 11.15 -32.83
CA VAL A 133 -3.28 11.64 -32.48
C VAL A 133 -4.06 11.98 -33.76
N ARG A 134 -5.32 11.53 -33.85
CA ARG A 134 -6.23 11.85 -34.95
C ARG A 134 -6.63 13.33 -34.90
N PRO A 135 -6.56 14.07 -36.01
CA PRO A 135 -7.04 15.45 -36.05
C PRO A 135 -8.55 15.53 -35.74
N ARG A 136 -8.96 16.50 -34.91
CA ARG A 136 -10.37 16.89 -34.68
C ARG A 136 -11.30 15.85 -34.01
N GLN A 137 -10.79 14.85 -33.28
CA GLN A 137 -11.66 14.01 -32.45
C GLN A 137 -11.70 14.47 -30.99
N ARG A 138 -12.93 14.55 -30.44
CA ARG A 138 -13.24 14.51 -29.00
C ARG A 138 -13.81 13.13 -28.73
N GLY A 139 -13.26 12.39 -27.78
CA GLY A 139 -13.67 11.02 -27.51
C GLY A 139 -12.81 10.35 -26.43
N SER A 140 -12.99 9.04 -26.25
CA SER A 140 -12.16 8.23 -25.36
C SER A 140 -10.70 8.23 -25.83
N LEU A 141 -9.73 8.07 -24.93
CA LEU A 141 -8.32 7.97 -25.30
C LEU A 141 -8.09 6.92 -26.39
N GLU A 142 -8.81 5.80 -26.36
CA GLU A 142 -8.59 4.66 -27.26
C GLU A 142 -8.90 4.99 -28.73
N ASP A 143 -9.91 5.83 -28.97
CA ASP A 143 -10.36 6.19 -30.33
C ASP A 143 -9.50 7.28 -30.99
N MET A 144 -8.67 7.96 -30.20
CA MET A 144 -7.90 9.12 -30.63
C MET A 144 -6.64 8.75 -31.43
N TRP A 145 -6.29 7.47 -31.56
CA TRP A 145 -5.02 7.06 -32.15
C TRP A 145 -5.14 6.51 -33.57
N GLN A 146 -4.13 6.78 -34.37
CA GLN A 146 -3.97 6.21 -35.70
C GLN A 146 -2.52 5.79 -35.94
N VAL A 147 -2.34 4.62 -36.54
CA VAL A 147 -1.03 4.17 -36.99
C VAL A 147 -0.64 4.93 -38.27
N ARG A 148 0.62 5.30 -38.37
CA ARG A 148 1.22 6.01 -39.51
C ARG A 148 2.52 5.35 -39.92
N GLY A 149 2.76 5.28 -41.23
CA GLY A 149 4.03 4.79 -41.78
C GLY A 149 5.20 5.76 -41.61
N SER A 150 4.94 7.02 -41.25
CA SER A 150 5.97 8.02 -40.99
C SER A 150 5.47 9.11 -40.03
N CYS A 151 6.42 9.76 -39.35
CA CYS A 151 6.14 10.86 -38.43
C CYS A 151 6.37 12.21 -39.11
N GLN A 152 5.33 12.78 -39.72
CA GLN A 152 5.44 14.03 -40.51
C GLN A 152 5.91 15.24 -39.68
N SER A 153 5.69 15.25 -38.37
CA SER A 153 6.20 16.30 -37.48
C SER A 153 7.72 16.29 -37.31
N GLY A 154 8.42 15.22 -37.71
CA GLY A 154 9.85 15.03 -37.46
C GLY A 154 10.22 14.92 -35.97
N ARG A 155 9.21 14.86 -35.09
CA ARG A 155 9.34 14.93 -33.63
C ARG A 155 8.44 13.89 -32.97
N ILE A 156 8.95 13.22 -31.95
CA ILE A 156 8.26 12.23 -31.12
C ILE A 156 8.07 12.73 -29.69
N VAL A 157 7.13 12.15 -28.95
CA VAL A 157 6.80 12.57 -27.59
C VAL A 157 7.78 11.96 -26.59
N ALA A 158 8.46 12.81 -25.84
CA ALA A 158 9.07 12.45 -24.56
C ALA A 158 8.16 12.90 -23.43
N LEU A 159 7.87 11.99 -22.50
CA LEU A 159 6.98 12.20 -21.37
C LEU A 159 7.65 11.67 -20.10
N GLN A 160 7.70 12.50 -19.07
CA GLN A 160 8.12 12.12 -17.73
C GLN A 160 6.99 12.41 -16.76
N CYS A 161 6.71 11.42 -15.91
CA CYS A 161 5.73 11.53 -14.84
C CYS A 161 6.44 11.68 -13.48
N SER A 162 5.68 12.07 -12.46
CA SER A 162 6.14 12.15 -11.08
C SER A 162 6.74 10.82 -10.60
N GLU A 163 7.90 10.84 -9.94
CA GLU A 163 8.49 9.64 -9.34
C GLU A 163 7.63 9.10 -8.20
N CYS A 164 7.42 7.78 -8.16
CA CYS A 164 6.69 7.11 -7.09
C CYS A 164 7.01 5.60 -7.05
N GLY A 165 6.59 4.90 -6.00
CA GLY A 165 6.54 3.42 -5.92
C GLY A 165 7.91 2.75 -5.83
N LEU A 166 8.97 3.54 -5.64
CA LEU A 166 10.35 3.07 -5.49
C LEU A 166 10.68 2.86 -4.01
N GLN A 167 11.22 1.68 -3.71
CA GLN A 167 11.71 1.32 -2.38
C GLN A 167 13.24 1.30 -2.40
N ALA A 168 13.89 2.04 -1.50
CA ALA A 168 15.35 2.05 -1.44
C ALA A 168 15.86 0.79 -0.73
N GLY A 169 16.61 -0.07 -1.44
CA GLY A 169 17.41 -1.16 -0.88
C GLY A 169 16.62 -2.14 0.00
N ALA A 170 15.94 -3.11 -0.63
CA ALA A 170 15.28 -4.21 0.08
C ALA A 170 16.31 -5.07 0.83
N VAL A 171 16.59 -4.74 2.10
CA VAL A 171 17.18 -5.71 3.03
C VAL A 171 16.05 -6.69 3.36
N ARG A 172 16.15 -7.90 2.80
CA ARG A 172 15.20 -8.99 2.97
C ARG A 172 15.24 -9.43 4.44
N VAL A 173 14.20 -9.12 5.21
CA VAL A 173 14.02 -9.64 6.57
C VAL A 173 12.75 -10.49 6.59
N VAL A 174 12.90 -11.76 7.00
CA VAL A 174 11.87 -12.80 7.03
C VAL A 174 11.33 -12.91 8.45
N GLY A 175 10.00 -12.89 8.62
CA GLY A 175 9.31 -13.06 9.90
C GLY A 175 9.17 -11.74 10.66
N GLY A 176 7.93 -11.22 10.77
CA GLY A 176 7.57 -9.90 11.31
C GLY A 176 8.50 -9.38 12.40
N THR A 177 9.36 -8.44 12.02
CA THR A 177 10.34 -7.77 12.88
C THR A 177 10.40 -6.29 12.48
N ASP A 178 10.91 -5.46 13.39
CA ASP A 178 10.90 -4.00 13.26
C ASP A 178 11.33 -3.49 11.88
N VAL A 179 10.55 -2.56 11.34
CA VAL A 179 10.75 -2.04 9.99
C VAL A 179 12.03 -1.20 9.96
N SER A 180 12.93 -1.49 9.01
CA SER A 180 14.10 -0.64 8.77
C SER A 180 13.69 0.70 8.14
N PRO A 181 14.35 1.83 8.48
CA PRO A 181 14.08 3.11 7.84
C PRO A 181 14.14 3.02 6.32
N GLY A 182 13.15 3.61 5.64
CA GLY A 182 13.05 3.61 4.17
C GLY A 182 12.48 2.35 3.54
N ARG A 183 12.08 1.34 4.33
CA ARG A 183 11.34 0.18 3.81
C ARG A 183 9.96 0.57 3.28
N TRP A 184 9.23 1.45 3.97
CA TRP A 184 7.95 1.98 3.50
C TRP A 184 8.02 3.51 3.40
N PRO A 185 8.70 4.05 2.39
CA PRO A 185 9.08 5.47 2.37
C PRO A 185 7.89 6.43 2.15
N TRP A 186 6.73 5.90 1.77
CA TRP A 186 5.47 6.63 1.67
C TRP A 186 4.67 6.62 2.97
N GLN A 187 5.01 5.76 3.95
CA GLN A 187 4.31 5.71 5.22
C GLN A 187 4.52 7.04 5.97
N VAL A 188 3.42 7.63 6.44
CA VAL A 188 3.46 8.77 7.35
C VAL A 188 2.63 8.52 8.61
N SER A 189 2.99 9.21 9.69
CA SER A 189 2.17 9.33 10.89
C SER A 189 1.43 10.67 10.83
N VAL A 190 0.11 10.61 10.85
CA VAL A 190 -0.78 11.78 10.93
C VAL A 190 -1.09 12.05 12.39
N CYS A 191 -0.65 13.21 12.87
CA CYS A 191 -0.73 13.60 14.27
C CYS A 191 -1.60 14.83 14.46
N GLN A 192 -2.29 14.88 15.59
CA GLN A 192 -2.94 16.07 16.12
C GLN A 192 -2.08 16.60 17.26
N GLY A 193 -1.42 17.75 17.06
CA GLY A 193 -0.25 18.10 17.87
C GLY A 193 0.82 16.99 17.81
N SER A 194 1.30 16.54 18.97
CA SER A 194 2.27 15.43 19.08
C SER A 194 1.63 14.03 19.18
N GLN A 195 0.30 13.95 19.22
CA GLN A 195 -0.40 12.68 19.38
C GLN A 195 -0.71 12.07 18.01
N HIS A 196 -0.19 10.86 17.77
CA HIS A 196 -0.57 10.06 16.61
C HIS A 196 -2.06 9.72 16.65
N ARG A 197 -2.72 9.93 15.52
CA ARG A 197 -4.14 9.61 15.33
C ARG A 197 -4.33 8.52 14.29
N CYS A 198 -3.62 8.63 13.17
CA CYS A 198 -3.76 7.78 12.01
C CYS A 198 -2.46 7.64 11.24
N GLY A 199 -2.42 6.67 10.33
CA GLY A 199 -1.46 6.60 9.24
C GLY A 199 -1.85 7.48 8.04
N GLY A 200 -0.99 7.48 7.04
CA GLY A 200 -1.19 8.12 5.75
C GLY A 200 -0.15 7.64 4.73
N SER A 201 -0.33 8.05 3.49
CA SER A 201 0.56 7.74 2.37
C SER A 201 0.99 8.99 1.63
N VAL A 202 2.29 9.16 1.37
CA VAL A 202 2.79 10.21 0.48
C VAL A 202 2.37 9.91 -0.96
N LEU A 203 1.65 10.82 -1.61
CA LEU A 203 1.35 10.76 -3.05
C LEU A 203 2.25 11.70 -3.87
N ALA A 204 2.66 12.82 -3.28
CA ALA A 204 3.58 13.80 -3.85
C ALA A 204 4.21 14.62 -2.72
N PRO A 205 5.22 15.47 -2.99
CA PRO A 205 5.90 16.24 -1.94
C PRO A 205 4.96 17.02 -1.02
N GLU A 206 3.85 17.56 -1.52
CA GLU A 206 2.88 18.32 -0.73
C GLU A 206 1.60 17.55 -0.40
N TRP A 207 1.42 16.32 -0.90
CA TRP A 207 0.13 15.61 -0.84
C TRP A 207 0.23 14.30 -0.09
N ILE A 208 -0.61 14.17 0.95
CA ILE A 208 -0.78 12.97 1.76
C ILE A 208 -2.20 12.44 1.57
N LEU A 209 -2.34 11.15 1.32
CA LEU A 209 -3.61 10.44 1.33
C LEU A 209 -3.81 9.77 2.70
N THR A 210 -5.02 9.88 3.27
CA THR A 210 -5.42 9.21 4.51
C THR A 210 -6.92 8.89 4.46
N ALA A 211 -7.48 8.34 5.53
CA ALA A 211 -8.90 8.07 5.65
C ALA A 211 -9.67 9.34 6.07
N ALA A 212 -10.93 9.47 5.63
CA ALA A 212 -11.76 10.61 6.02
C ALA A 212 -12.14 10.55 7.50
N HIS A 213 -12.39 9.36 8.05
CA HIS A 213 -12.76 9.18 9.46
C HIS A 213 -11.65 9.66 10.42
N CYS A 214 -10.39 9.69 9.97
CA CYS A 214 -9.27 10.22 10.74
C CYS A 214 -9.42 11.73 11.02
N VAL A 215 -10.03 12.47 10.09
CA VAL A 215 -10.08 13.94 10.09
C VAL A 215 -11.51 14.50 10.17
N HIS A 216 -12.53 13.66 10.05
CA HIS A 216 -13.94 14.07 10.04
C HIS A 216 -14.37 14.69 11.37
N ARG A 217 -14.97 15.90 11.32
CA ARG A 217 -15.42 16.67 12.50
C ARG A 217 -14.31 16.91 13.54
N GLN A 218 -13.05 16.88 13.13
CA GLN A 218 -11.91 17.13 13.99
C GLN A 218 -11.44 18.59 13.94
N LEU A 219 -10.28 18.85 14.53
CA LEU A 219 -9.64 20.17 14.56
C LEU A 219 -9.30 20.71 13.15
N PRO A 220 -9.20 22.05 13.00
CA PRO A 220 -8.77 22.70 11.76
C PRO A 220 -7.38 22.23 11.29
N ALA A 221 -7.10 22.36 9.99
CA ALA A 221 -5.85 21.93 9.36
C ALA A 221 -4.56 22.34 10.10
N PRO A 222 -4.40 23.57 10.63
CA PRO A 222 -3.19 23.97 11.36
C PRO A 222 -2.91 23.19 12.66
N ALA A 223 -3.90 22.47 13.20
CA ALA A 223 -3.73 21.62 14.38
C ALA A 223 -3.11 20.24 14.06
N TRP A 224 -2.93 19.95 12.77
CA TRP A 224 -2.43 18.67 12.27
C TRP A 224 -0.98 18.79 11.79
N GLN A 225 -0.22 17.74 12.05
CA GLN A 225 1.15 17.58 11.58
C GLN A 225 1.34 16.20 10.97
N VAL A 226 2.20 16.13 9.95
CA VAL A 226 2.59 14.88 9.31
C VAL A 226 4.06 14.61 9.56
N PHE A 227 4.36 13.41 10.05
CA PHE A 227 5.73 12.93 10.23
C PHE A 227 6.03 11.85 9.19
N ALA A 228 7.04 12.10 8.34
CA ALA A 228 7.48 11.20 7.27
C ALA A 228 8.93 10.75 7.49
N GLY A 229 9.30 9.59 6.94
CA GLY A 229 10.68 9.07 7.03
C GLY A 229 11.07 8.54 8.41
N ILE A 230 10.07 8.22 9.24
CA ILE A 230 10.25 7.79 10.62
C ILE A 230 9.85 6.33 10.77
N VAL A 231 10.50 5.64 11.71
CA VAL A 231 10.13 4.27 12.12
C VAL A 231 9.64 4.29 13.56
N THR A 232 10.30 5.06 14.42
CA THR A 232 9.97 5.14 15.85
C THR A 232 9.27 6.46 16.15
N ARG A 233 8.15 6.41 16.87
CA ARG A 233 7.36 7.59 17.26
C ARG A 233 7.99 8.40 18.40
N SER A 234 8.78 7.77 19.27
CA SER A 234 9.35 8.40 20.47
C SER A 234 10.56 9.29 20.21
N SER A 235 11.10 9.33 18.99
CA SER A 235 12.33 10.05 18.66
C SER A 235 12.12 11.49 18.16
N LEU A 236 10.91 12.05 18.21
CA LEU A 236 10.59 13.30 17.53
C LEU A 236 9.93 14.32 18.46
N GLY A 237 10.52 15.52 18.51
CA GLY A 237 9.88 16.70 19.08
C GLY A 237 8.80 17.26 18.13
N PRO A 238 7.88 18.11 18.63
CA PRO A 238 6.79 18.69 17.82
C PRO A 238 7.28 19.43 16.57
N GLU A 239 8.47 20.02 16.62
CA GLU A 239 9.10 20.78 15.53
C GLU A 239 9.51 19.92 14.32
N ALA A 240 9.56 18.59 14.46
CA ALA A 240 9.97 17.68 13.37
C ALA A 240 8.81 17.30 12.42
N GLY A 241 7.58 17.63 12.78
CA GLY A 241 6.39 17.35 11.95
C GLY A 241 6.11 18.48 10.98
N VAL A 242 5.70 18.14 9.75
CA VAL A 242 5.31 19.13 8.75
C VAL A 242 3.86 19.56 8.98
N PRO A 243 3.58 20.86 9.20
CA PRO A 243 2.22 21.34 9.40
C PRO A 243 1.33 21.16 8.16
N VAL A 244 0.05 20.91 8.41
CA VAL A 244 -0.95 20.78 7.35
C VAL A 244 -1.56 22.15 7.02
N ARG A 245 -1.69 22.43 5.73
CA ARG A 245 -2.31 23.66 5.19
C ARG A 245 -3.81 23.48 5.01
N GLU A 246 -4.20 22.34 4.46
CA GLU A 246 -5.57 22.07 4.02
C GLU A 246 -5.90 20.58 4.18
N ILE A 247 -7.13 20.29 4.56
CA ILE A 247 -7.68 18.94 4.65
C ILE A 247 -8.93 18.89 3.78
N ILE A 248 -8.95 17.95 2.84
CA ILE A 248 -10.01 17.79 1.85
C ILE A 248 -10.54 16.36 1.98
N SER A 249 -11.62 16.18 2.74
CA SER A 249 -12.34 14.90 2.79
C SER A 249 -13.21 14.73 1.55
N HIS A 250 -13.41 13.49 1.11
CA HIS A 250 -14.33 13.22 0.02
C HIS A 250 -15.73 13.76 0.35
N PRO A 251 -16.39 14.52 -0.56
CA PRO A 251 -17.66 15.19 -0.26
C PRO A 251 -18.83 14.22 0.00
N LEU A 252 -18.71 12.98 -0.46
CA LEU A 252 -19.68 11.91 -0.25
C LEU A 252 -19.34 10.98 0.93
N TYR A 253 -18.33 11.32 1.75
CA TYR A 253 -17.98 10.54 2.94
C TYR A 253 -19.18 10.42 3.88
N ASN A 254 -19.48 9.18 4.29
CA ASN A 254 -20.54 8.86 5.23
C ASN A 254 -19.96 8.24 6.51
N ASP A 255 -20.12 8.91 7.64
CA ASP A 255 -19.58 8.48 8.94
C ASP A 255 -20.28 7.26 9.55
N SER A 256 -21.46 6.91 9.03
CA SER A 256 -22.24 5.75 9.50
C SER A 256 -21.90 4.48 8.73
N SER A 257 -21.72 4.58 7.41
CA SER A 257 -21.37 3.43 6.55
C SER A 257 -19.88 3.31 6.24
N LEU A 258 -19.08 4.33 6.59
CA LEU A 258 -17.67 4.47 6.21
C LEU A 258 -17.43 4.38 4.68
N ASP A 259 -18.44 4.72 3.90
CA ASP A 259 -18.31 4.79 2.44
C ASP A 259 -17.62 6.10 2.05
N TYR A 260 -16.85 6.07 0.96
CA TYR A 260 -15.98 7.18 0.55
C TYR A 260 -15.01 7.62 1.66
N ASP A 261 -14.50 6.68 2.46
CA ASP A 261 -13.58 6.96 3.56
C ASP A 261 -12.16 7.28 3.07
N ILE A 262 -12.01 8.49 2.51
CA ILE A 262 -10.75 8.99 1.97
C ILE A 262 -10.65 10.51 2.15
N ALA A 263 -9.44 10.99 2.46
CA ALA A 263 -9.12 12.40 2.55
C ALA A 263 -7.71 12.69 2.02
N LEU A 264 -7.54 13.89 1.48
CA LEU A 264 -6.24 14.44 1.10
C LEU A 264 -5.85 15.52 2.09
N MET A 265 -4.58 15.50 2.52
CA MET A 265 -3.98 16.57 3.31
C MET A 265 -2.91 17.24 2.47
N ARG A 266 -3.01 18.56 2.32
CA ARG A 266 -1.98 19.38 1.69
C ARG A 266 -1.04 19.93 2.76
N LEU A 267 0.24 19.67 2.62
CA LEU A 267 1.27 20.16 3.53
C LEU A 267 1.56 21.66 3.30
N GLN A 268 1.99 22.37 4.35
CA GLN A 268 2.43 23.77 4.21
C GLN A 268 3.76 23.90 3.47
N VAL A 269 4.62 22.90 3.59
CA VAL A 269 5.95 22.84 2.96
C VAL A 269 6.12 21.47 2.31
N PRO A 270 6.66 21.38 1.09
CA PRO A 270 6.90 20.11 0.43
C PRO A 270 7.93 19.26 1.19
N LEU A 271 7.70 17.95 1.23
CA LEU A 271 8.65 16.96 1.72
C LEU A 271 9.86 16.87 0.80
N ASN A 272 11.04 16.80 1.41
CA ASN A 272 12.28 16.50 0.69
C ASN A 272 12.41 14.99 0.50
N PHE A 273 12.21 14.51 -0.74
CA PHE A 273 12.36 13.09 -1.06
C PHE A 273 13.80 12.62 -0.81
N SER A 274 13.91 11.41 -0.27
CA SER A 274 15.17 10.79 0.16
C SER A 274 15.07 9.27 0.07
N GLY A 275 16.07 8.54 0.58
CA GLY A 275 15.96 7.08 0.74
C GLY A 275 14.82 6.66 1.69
N ALA A 276 14.42 7.54 2.61
CA ALA A 276 13.39 7.27 3.63
C ALA A 276 12.02 7.90 3.33
N ILE A 277 11.94 8.84 2.37
CA ILE A 277 10.71 9.57 2.05
C ILE A 277 10.51 9.56 0.53
N ARG A 278 9.45 8.92 0.05
CA ARG A 278 9.08 8.83 -1.38
C ARG A 278 7.57 8.64 -1.52
N ALA A 279 7.01 9.02 -2.67
CA ALA A 279 5.61 8.76 -2.97
C ALA A 279 5.33 7.27 -3.25
N ALA A 280 4.15 6.79 -2.88
CA ALA A 280 3.56 5.56 -3.43
C ALA A 280 2.90 5.89 -4.77
N CYS A 281 2.86 4.93 -5.69
CA CYS A 281 2.12 5.12 -6.93
C CYS A 281 0.66 4.77 -6.75
N LEU A 282 -0.20 5.38 -7.55
CA LEU A 282 -1.60 5.00 -7.64
C LEU A 282 -1.76 3.77 -8.55
N PRO A 283 -2.82 2.96 -8.38
CA PRO A 283 -3.12 1.87 -9.30
C PRO A 283 -3.44 2.43 -10.70
N PRO A 284 -3.00 1.77 -11.79
CA PRO A 284 -3.41 2.14 -13.13
C PRO A 284 -4.94 2.03 -13.30
N SER A 285 -5.57 2.93 -14.05
CA SER A 285 -7.04 3.03 -14.14
C SER A 285 -7.74 1.81 -14.78
N ARG A 286 -6.99 0.89 -15.37
CA ARG A 286 -7.50 -0.29 -16.12
C ARG A 286 -6.88 -1.61 -15.67
N GLN A 287 -6.38 -1.65 -14.44
CA GLN A 287 -5.82 -2.88 -13.88
C GLN A 287 -6.74 -3.40 -12.79
N ASP A 288 -7.33 -4.56 -13.03
CA ASP A 288 -8.10 -5.26 -12.02
C ASP A 288 -7.17 -5.73 -10.90
N LEU A 289 -7.60 -5.53 -9.67
CA LEU A 289 -6.93 -6.08 -8.50
C LEU A 289 -7.22 -7.58 -8.44
N LEU A 290 -6.23 -8.39 -8.78
CA LEU A 290 -6.38 -9.84 -8.80
C LEU A 290 -6.54 -10.39 -7.36
N GLN A 291 -7.55 -11.23 -7.15
CA GLN A 291 -7.73 -11.95 -5.90
C GLN A 291 -6.47 -12.76 -5.56
N GLY A 292 -6.13 -12.82 -4.27
CA GLY A 292 -4.94 -13.53 -3.79
C GLY A 292 -3.62 -12.79 -3.98
N THR A 293 -3.62 -11.62 -4.64
CA THR A 293 -2.43 -10.76 -4.73
C THR A 293 -1.91 -10.45 -3.32
N GLN A 294 -0.62 -10.71 -3.10
CA GLN A 294 0.04 -10.45 -1.84
C GLN A 294 0.40 -8.97 -1.72
N CYS A 295 -0.14 -8.32 -0.69
CA CYS A 295 0.03 -6.89 -0.45
C CYS A 295 0.53 -6.66 0.98
N TRP A 296 1.15 -5.51 1.20
CA TRP A 296 1.67 -5.12 2.50
C TRP A 296 0.82 -4.00 3.09
N VAL A 297 0.45 -4.19 4.34
CA VAL A 297 -0.05 -3.12 5.19
C VAL A 297 1.05 -2.73 6.17
N SER A 298 1.19 -1.43 6.45
CA SER A 298 2.13 -0.92 7.43
C SER A 298 1.49 0.16 8.30
N GLY A 299 1.96 0.27 9.55
CA GLY A 299 1.47 1.28 10.47
C GLY A 299 1.95 1.09 11.91
N TRP A 300 1.48 1.97 12.79
CA TRP A 300 1.83 2.00 14.21
C TRP A 300 0.68 1.54 15.11
N GLY A 301 -0.36 0.93 14.54
CA GLY A 301 -1.54 0.48 15.25
C GLY A 301 -1.24 -0.53 16.37
N TYR A 302 -2.30 -0.89 17.09
CA TYR A 302 -2.19 -1.84 18.20
C TYR A 302 -1.73 -3.21 17.70
N THR A 303 -0.68 -3.73 18.34
CA THR A 303 -0.16 -5.07 18.00
C THR A 303 -0.96 -6.20 18.62
N THR A 304 -1.77 -5.90 19.64
CA THR A 304 -2.70 -6.84 20.28
C THR A 304 -3.99 -6.14 20.69
N PRO A 305 -5.16 -6.80 20.61
CA PRO A 305 -6.41 -6.26 21.15
C PRO A 305 -6.26 -5.89 22.63
N GLY A 306 -6.68 -4.67 23.00
CA GLY A 306 -6.69 -4.20 24.38
C GLY A 306 -5.37 -3.61 24.93
N GLN A 307 -4.33 -3.43 24.09
CA GLN A 307 -3.17 -2.64 24.51
C GLN A 307 -3.55 -1.20 24.84
N ALA A 308 -2.95 -0.62 25.88
CA ALA A 308 -3.21 0.76 26.29
C ALA A 308 -2.58 1.80 25.36
N GLN A 309 -1.55 1.42 24.58
CA GLN A 309 -0.79 2.30 23.70
C GLN A 309 -0.48 1.61 22.37
N VAL A 310 -0.59 2.38 21.29
CA VAL A 310 -0.14 2.05 19.93
C VAL A 310 1.35 1.71 19.89
N ALA A 311 1.79 0.96 18.87
CA ALA A 311 3.19 0.54 18.76
C ALA A 311 4.15 1.73 18.70
N GLY A 312 5.26 1.65 19.45
CA GLY A 312 6.32 2.66 19.42
C GLY A 312 7.12 2.66 18.11
N THR A 313 7.11 1.53 17.40
CA THR A 313 7.91 1.24 16.21
C THR A 313 6.99 0.75 15.10
N LEU A 314 7.24 1.19 13.87
CA LEU A 314 6.47 0.83 12.67
C LEU A 314 6.47 -0.68 12.47
N LYS A 315 5.27 -1.23 12.21
CA LYS A 315 5.05 -2.64 11.90
C LYS A 315 4.58 -2.79 10.46
N GLU A 316 4.67 -4.02 9.97
CA GLU A 316 4.24 -4.42 8.63
C GLU A 316 3.63 -5.82 8.68
N ALA A 317 2.69 -6.08 7.79
CA ALA A 317 2.08 -7.39 7.62
C ALA A 317 1.84 -7.66 6.13
N LEU A 318 2.10 -8.90 5.72
CA LEU A 318 1.75 -9.41 4.40
C LEU A 318 0.33 -9.99 4.45
N VAL A 319 -0.54 -9.51 3.58
CA VAL A 319 -1.96 -9.91 3.52
C VAL A 319 -2.39 -10.13 2.07
N PRO A 320 -3.16 -11.20 1.76
CA PRO A 320 -3.72 -11.39 0.43
C PRO A 320 -4.98 -10.53 0.24
N LEU A 321 -5.20 -10.06 -0.99
CA LEU A 321 -6.50 -9.50 -1.38
C LEU A 321 -7.59 -10.58 -1.40
N ILE A 322 -8.76 -10.25 -0.86
CA ILE A 322 -9.95 -11.11 -0.85
C ILE A 322 -10.96 -10.53 -1.83
N GLY A 323 -11.49 -11.37 -2.72
CA GLY A 323 -12.50 -10.95 -3.69
C GLY A 323 -13.77 -10.44 -3.01
N THR A 324 -14.37 -9.37 -3.55
CA THR A 324 -15.53 -8.69 -2.96
C THR A 324 -16.70 -9.64 -2.69
N ARG A 325 -16.96 -10.61 -3.58
CA ARG A 325 -18.04 -11.61 -3.38
C ARG A 325 -17.81 -12.45 -2.12
N ARG A 326 -16.59 -12.94 -1.92
CA ARG A 326 -16.21 -13.74 -0.74
C ARG A 326 -16.26 -12.89 0.52
N CYS A 327 -15.71 -11.68 0.47
CA CYS A 327 -15.69 -10.80 1.64
C CYS A 327 -17.09 -10.28 2.02
N ASN A 328 -17.98 -10.12 1.04
CA ASN A 328 -19.36 -9.67 1.27
C ASN A 328 -20.36 -10.82 1.46
N SER A 329 -19.86 -12.05 1.61
CA SER A 329 -20.70 -13.24 1.85
C SER A 329 -21.34 -13.22 3.24
N SER A 330 -22.34 -14.09 3.44
CA SER A 330 -23.07 -14.18 4.72
C SER A 330 -22.22 -14.62 5.90
N CYS A 331 -21.06 -15.25 5.67
CA CYS A 331 -20.15 -15.71 6.72
C CYS A 331 -19.08 -14.69 7.10
N VAL A 332 -18.93 -13.60 6.34
CA VAL A 332 -17.94 -12.54 6.57
C VAL A 332 -18.66 -11.24 6.94
N TYR A 333 -18.92 -10.35 5.99
CA TYR A 333 -19.55 -9.04 6.24
C TYR A 333 -21.01 -8.89 5.80
N LYS A 334 -21.68 -9.97 5.38
CA LYS A 334 -23.15 -10.03 5.21
C LYS A 334 -23.77 -8.90 4.37
N GLY A 335 -23.09 -8.44 3.31
CA GLY A 335 -23.62 -7.39 2.44
C GLY A 335 -23.20 -5.96 2.81
N GLU A 336 -22.43 -5.76 3.89
CA GLU A 336 -22.02 -4.43 4.36
C GLU A 336 -21.00 -3.73 3.44
N LEU A 337 -20.26 -4.48 2.61
CA LEU A 337 -19.27 -3.87 1.73
C LEU A 337 -19.91 -3.12 0.57
N THR A 338 -19.41 -1.91 0.35
CA THR A 338 -19.73 -1.12 -0.84
C THR A 338 -18.74 -1.41 -1.98
N ALA A 339 -19.07 -0.98 -3.21
CA ALA A 339 -18.15 -1.11 -4.34
C ALA A 339 -16.87 -0.27 -4.21
N ARG A 340 -16.84 0.72 -3.30
CA ARG A 340 -15.67 1.58 -3.03
C ARG A 340 -14.78 0.98 -1.92
N MET A 341 -15.09 -0.23 -1.46
CA MET A 341 -14.32 -0.95 -0.45
C MET A 341 -13.64 -2.18 -1.06
N LEU A 342 -12.54 -2.61 -0.47
CA LEU A 342 -11.87 -3.87 -0.74
C LEU A 342 -11.50 -4.55 0.57
N CYS A 343 -11.26 -5.86 0.53
CA CYS A 343 -10.79 -6.63 1.68
C CYS A 343 -9.39 -7.18 1.44
N ALA A 344 -8.60 -7.22 2.51
CA ALA A 344 -7.34 -7.94 2.52
C ALA A 344 -7.14 -8.57 3.90
N GLY A 345 -6.55 -9.77 3.93
CA GLY A 345 -6.30 -10.49 5.17
C GLY A 345 -6.44 -11.99 5.02
N HIS A 346 -6.22 -12.71 6.11
CA HIS A 346 -6.41 -14.15 6.17
C HIS A 346 -7.75 -14.45 6.84
N LEU A 347 -8.61 -15.23 6.21
CA LEU A 347 -9.91 -15.60 6.81
C LEU A 347 -9.77 -16.47 8.05
N GLN A 348 -8.64 -17.16 8.20
CA GLN A 348 -8.29 -17.86 9.44
C GLN A 348 -7.95 -16.88 10.58
N GLY A 349 -7.77 -15.58 10.30
CA GLY A 349 -7.34 -14.56 11.25
C GLY A 349 -5.81 -14.49 11.38
N HIS A 350 -5.33 -14.22 12.60
CA HIS A 350 -3.92 -14.13 13.02
C HIS A 350 -3.12 -12.91 12.53
N VAL A 351 -3.36 -12.42 11.32
CA VAL A 351 -2.66 -11.27 10.75
C VAL A 351 -3.66 -10.30 10.13
N ASP A 352 -3.66 -9.05 10.62
CA ASP A 352 -4.60 -8.01 10.17
C ASP A 352 -4.06 -6.61 10.49
N ALA A 353 -4.60 -5.60 9.84
CA ALA A 353 -4.45 -4.20 10.27
C ALA A 353 -5.29 -3.98 11.54
N CYS A 354 -4.84 -3.11 12.44
CA CYS A 354 -5.57 -2.87 13.68
C CYS A 354 -5.79 -1.38 13.93
N GLN A 355 -6.50 -1.08 15.02
CA GLN A 355 -6.76 0.28 15.48
C GLN A 355 -5.44 1.09 15.52
N GLY A 356 -5.43 2.31 14.98
CA GLY A 356 -4.23 3.14 14.82
C GLY A 356 -3.46 2.95 13.50
N ASP A 357 -3.77 1.93 12.70
CA ASP A 357 -3.31 1.84 11.31
C ASP A 357 -4.22 2.57 10.33
N SER A 358 -5.41 3.00 10.78
CA SER A 358 -6.39 3.80 10.03
C SER A 358 -5.75 4.88 9.18
N GLY A 359 -6.17 4.99 7.92
CA GLY A 359 -5.59 5.92 6.94
C GLY A 359 -4.23 5.48 6.38
N GLY A 360 -3.61 4.44 6.92
CA GLY A 360 -2.36 3.86 6.44
C GLY A 360 -2.47 3.14 5.10
N PRO A 361 -1.32 2.85 4.46
CA PRO A 361 -1.26 2.24 3.15
C PRO A 361 -1.58 0.74 3.17
N LEU A 362 -2.32 0.28 2.17
CA LEU A 362 -2.24 -1.08 1.63
C LEU A 362 -1.59 -1.03 0.25
N VAL A 363 -0.40 -1.59 0.13
CA VAL A 363 0.41 -1.52 -1.10
C VAL A 363 0.71 -2.88 -1.69
N CYS A 364 0.60 -3.00 -3.01
CA CYS A 364 0.91 -4.23 -3.74
C CYS A 364 2.03 -3.98 -4.75
N TRP A 365 2.86 -4.99 -4.97
CA TRP A 365 3.90 -4.95 -6.01
C TRP A 365 3.31 -5.44 -7.34
N ASP A 366 3.38 -4.62 -8.39
CA ASP A 366 2.83 -4.96 -9.72
C ASP A 366 3.85 -5.63 -10.66
N GLY A 367 5.03 -5.97 -10.15
CA GLY A 367 6.18 -6.44 -10.94
C GLY A 367 7.21 -5.35 -11.24
N SER A 368 6.84 -4.07 -11.10
CA SER A 368 7.70 -2.93 -11.44
C SER A 368 7.77 -1.85 -10.36
N MET A 369 6.67 -1.62 -9.64
CA MET A 369 6.54 -0.55 -8.66
C MET A 369 5.49 -0.89 -7.61
N TRP A 370 5.62 -0.26 -6.45
CA TRP A 370 4.65 -0.37 -5.37
C TRP A 370 3.44 0.55 -5.61
N ARG A 371 2.24 -0.04 -5.62
CA ARG A 371 0.96 0.61 -5.87
C ARG A 371 0.13 0.67 -4.59
N LEU A 372 -0.35 1.86 -4.22
CA LEU A 372 -1.29 2.08 -3.13
C LEU A 372 -2.70 1.70 -3.58
N VAL A 373 -3.07 0.45 -3.34
CA VAL A 373 -4.37 -0.08 -3.80
C VAL A 373 -5.49 0.19 -2.80
N GLY A 374 -5.13 0.36 -1.52
CA GLY A 374 -6.09 0.54 -0.44
C GLY A 374 -5.64 1.53 0.63
N VAL A 375 -6.61 2.10 1.33
CA VAL A 375 -6.41 2.91 2.54
C VAL A 375 -7.11 2.21 3.71
N VAL A 376 -6.41 1.95 4.81
CA VAL A 376 -6.98 1.26 6.00
C VAL A 376 -8.21 2.05 6.49
N SER A 377 -9.37 1.41 6.57
CA SER A 377 -10.63 2.07 6.91
C SER A 377 -11.24 1.48 8.18
N TRP A 378 -11.67 0.22 8.16
CA TRP A 378 -12.32 -0.42 9.30
C TRP A 378 -12.14 -1.94 9.30
N GLY A 379 -12.59 -2.59 10.37
CA GLY A 379 -12.61 -4.04 10.54
C GLY A 379 -13.35 -4.38 11.83
N GLN A 380 -13.87 -5.60 11.92
CA GLN A 380 -14.43 -6.11 13.16
C GLN A 380 -13.34 -6.82 13.97
N GLY A 381 -12.95 -6.22 15.10
CA GLY A 381 -11.80 -6.71 15.87
C GLY A 381 -10.48 -6.48 15.13
N CYS A 382 -9.45 -7.26 15.50
CA CYS A 382 -8.18 -7.30 14.76
C CYS A 382 -7.73 -8.75 14.69
N ALA A 383 -7.51 -9.25 13.47
CA ALA A 383 -7.02 -10.60 13.22
C ALA A 383 -7.95 -11.72 13.73
N GLU A 384 -9.26 -11.44 13.75
CA GLU A 384 -10.29 -12.42 14.09
C GLU A 384 -10.65 -13.28 12.86
N PRO A 385 -10.95 -14.58 13.05
CA PRO A 385 -11.43 -15.42 11.97
C PRO A 385 -12.68 -14.82 11.29
N ASN A 386 -12.71 -14.87 9.96
CA ASN A 386 -13.77 -14.31 9.10
C ASN A 386 -14.01 -12.79 9.24
N HIS A 387 -13.09 -12.04 9.84
CA HIS A 387 -13.15 -10.58 9.92
C HIS A 387 -11.87 -9.94 9.37
N PRO A 388 -11.61 -10.03 8.05
CA PRO A 388 -10.43 -9.41 7.44
C PRO A 388 -10.56 -7.89 7.42
N GLY A 389 -9.44 -7.16 7.43
CA GLY A 389 -9.44 -5.71 7.28
C GLY A 389 -10.16 -5.22 6.01
N VAL A 390 -10.94 -4.15 6.18
CA VAL A 390 -11.64 -3.44 5.10
C VAL A 390 -10.93 -2.12 4.82
N TYR A 391 -10.67 -1.89 3.54
CA TYR A 391 -9.92 -0.76 3.04
C TYR A 391 -10.75 0.00 2.02
N THR A 392 -10.55 1.31 1.95
CA THR A 392 -11.06 2.10 0.82
C THR A 392 -10.34 1.67 -0.46
N ASN A 393 -11.08 1.32 -1.50
CA ASN A 393 -10.55 0.92 -2.80
C ASN A 393 -10.11 2.16 -3.59
N VAL A 394 -8.79 2.39 -3.65
CA VAL A 394 -8.20 3.58 -4.28
C VAL A 394 -8.54 3.65 -5.77
N ALA A 395 -8.60 2.52 -6.47
CA ALA A 395 -8.91 2.46 -7.90
C ALA A 395 -10.28 3.09 -8.22
N GLN A 396 -11.26 2.92 -7.33
CA GLN A 396 -12.62 3.46 -7.50
C GLN A 396 -12.71 4.96 -7.24
N LEU A 397 -11.68 5.56 -6.61
CA LEU A 397 -11.66 6.97 -6.21
C LEU A 397 -10.55 7.77 -6.92
N LEU A 398 -9.85 7.18 -7.89
CA LEU A 398 -8.84 7.86 -8.71
C LEU A 398 -9.35 9.17 -9.34
N PRO A 399 -10.57 9.25 -9.91
CA PRO A 399 -11.05 10.50 -10.51
C PRO A 399 -11.09 11.65 -9.49
N TRP A 400 -11.49 11.37 -8.24
CA TRP A 400 -11.51 12.36 -7.18
C TRP A 400 -10.10 12.75 -6.74
N ILE A 401 -9.19 11.78 -6.58
CA ILE A 401 -7.79 12.04 -6.23
C ILE A 401 -7.16 12.99 -7.26
N HIS A 402 -7.24 12.65 -8.56
CA HIS A 402 -6.68 13.45 -9.64
C HIS A 402 -7.33 14.82 -9.84
N GLN A 403 -8.59 14.98 -9.45
CA GLN A 403 -9.27 16.27 -9.51
C GLN A 403 -8.76 17.22 -8.41
N VAL A 404 -8.41 16.68 -7.25
CA VAL A 404 -8.05 17.46 -6.06
C VAL A 404 -6.53 17.72 -5.98
N SER A 405 -5.72 16.71 -6.26
CA SER A 405 -4.24 16.76 -6.16
C SER A 405 -3.57 16.89 -7.51
#